data_AF-B9M7B1-F1
#
_entry.id   AF-B9M7B1-F1
#
_cell.length_a   1.000
_cell.length_b   1.000
_cell.length_c   1.000
_cell.angle_alpha   90.00
_cell.angle_beta   90.00
_cell.angle_gamma   90.00
#
_symmetry.space_group_name_H-M   'P 1'
#
loop_
_entity.id
_entity.type
_entity.pdbx_description
1 polymer ?
#
loop_
_entity_poly.entity_id
_entity_poly.type
_entity_poly.pdbx_seq_one_letter_code
_entity_poly.pdbx_strand_id
1 'polypeptide(L)'
;MRQTNCCGAEKIAVKNDISEKSSQQVPDELSCREWINAIDVPTLLMQGNPRQVITANRRALELFGKELHEVEGRRGGQVFDCIYAFTEDGCGKDSHCEGCKIRDGIIDTFTTGKSHSRVSTSLQIQKSNQIMPYILQVSTEKVGDLALVRIERYENT
;
A
#
# COMPACT_ATOMS: atom_id res chain seq x y z
N MET A 1 61.09 -28.08 -23.17
CA MET A 1 61.65 -26.71 -23.31
C MET A 1 61.02 -26.06 -24.54
N ARG A 2 60.43 -24.84 -24.34
CA ARG A 2 59.92 -23.83 -25.32
C ARG A 2 58.76 -24.28 -26.25
N GLN A 3 57.50 -23.85 -26.01
CA GLN A 3 56.84 -22.58 -26.46
C GLN A 3 56.93 -22.39 -27.99
N THR A 4 55.88 -22.15 -28.79
CA THR A 4 54.75 -21.19 -28.62
C THR A 4 53.65 -21.40 -29.69
N ASN A 5 52.39 -21.15 -29.31
CA ASN A 5 51.20 -20.56 -29.98
C ASN A 5 51.30 -20.02 -31.43
N CYS A 6 50.23 -19.73 -32.18
CA CYS A 6 48.79 -20.08 -32.28
C CYS A 6 48.27 -19.34 -33.53
N CYS A 7 47.24 -19.90 -34.16
CA CYS A 7 46.61 -19.51 -35.42
C CYS A 7 45.89 -18.14 -35.38
N GLY A 8 45.91 -17.39 -36.48
CA GLY A 8 45.07 -16.20 -36.69
C GLY A 8 45.02 -15.82 -38.18
N ALA A 9 43.90 -16.11 -38.85
CA ALA A 9 43.61 -15.70 -40.21
C ALA A 9 42.56 -14.58 -40.22
N GLU A 10 42.82 -13.57 -41.04
CA GLU A 10 42.05 -12.34 -41.24
C GLU A 10 40.64 -12.59 -41.76
N LYS A 11 39.68 -11.73 -41.36
CA LYS A 11 38.43 -11.54 -42.10
C LYS A 11 38.16 -10.05 -42.34
N ILE A 12 37.85 -9.80 -43.60
CA ILE A 12 37.56 -8.56 -44.29
C ILE A 12 36.26 -7.92 -43.79
N ALA A 13 36.25 -6.58 -43.73
CA ALA A 13 35.10 -5.76 -43.41
C ALA A 13 34.12 -5.66 -44.59
N VAL A 14 32.81 -5.75 -44.29
CA VAL A 14 31.74 -5.19 -45.12
C VAL A 14 30.73 -4.51 -44.18
N LYS A 15 30.61 -3.18 -44.32
CA LYS A 15 29.53 -2.39 -43.71
C LYS A 15 28.24 -2.67 -44.45
N ASN A 16 27.11 -2.70 -43.76
CA ASN A 16 25.82 -2.34 -44.34
C ASN A 16 24.93 -1.69 -43.28
N ASP A 17 24.47 -0.49 -43.64
CA ASP A 17 23.46 0.31 -42.98
C ASP A 17 22.15 -0.46 -42.80
N ILE A 18 21.57 -0.39 -41.61
CA ILE A 18 20.13 -0.58 -41.40
C ILE A 18 19.63 0.61 -40.58
N SER A 19 18.71 1.31 -41.22
CA SER A 19 17.97 2.49 -40.80
C SER A 19 17.34 2.41 -39.42
N GLU A 20 17.35 3.56 -38.74
CA GLU A 20 16.41 4.05 -37.74
C GLU A 20 15.11 3.22 -37.64
N LYS A 21 14.99 2.42 -36.59
CA LYS A 21 13.69 2.01 -36.06
C LYS A 21 13.48 2.76 -34.75
N SER A 22 12.46 3.61 -34.74
CA SER A 22 11.96 4.29 -33.56
C SER A 22 11.71 3.26 -32.46
N SER A 23 12.59 3.25 -31.47
CA SER A 23 12.39 2.55 -30.22
C SER A 23 11.13 3.13 -29.58
N GLN A 24 10.01 2.45 -29.72
CA GLN A 24 8.88 2.65 -28.81
C GLN A 24 9.39 2.25 -27.44
N GLN A 25 9.87 3.24 -26.68
CA GLN A 25 10.28 3.09 -25.30
C GLN A 25 9.05 2.62 -24.52
N VAL A 26 9.11 1.37 -24.06
CA VAL A 26 8.22 0.87 -23.03
C VAL A 26 8.41 1.81 -21.82
N PRO A 27 7.36 2.43 -21.26
CA PRO A 27 7.53 3.30 -20.12
C PRO A 27 8.24 2.56 -18.98
N ASP A 28 9.12 3.26 -18.27
CA ASP A 28 9.80 2.78 -17.07
C ASP A 28 8.80 2.13 -16.10
N GLU A 29 9.27 1.10 -15.39
CA GLU A 29 8.51 0.36 -14.37
C GLU A 29 7.77 1.32 -13.43
N LEU A 30 6.43 1.26 -13.42
CA LEU A 30 5.61 2.11 -12.54
C LEU A 30 5.95 1.84 -11.08
N SER A 31 6.23 2.89 -10.31
CA SER A 31 6.40 2.76 -8.87
C SER A 31 5.09 2.31 -8.21
N CYS A 32 5.19 1.62 -7.06
CA CYS A 32 4.01 1.21 -6.27
C CYS A 32 3.07 2.40 -5.97
N ARG A 33 3.64 3.59 -5.75
CA ARG A 33 2.88 4.80 -5.45
C ARG A 33 2.15 5.35 -6.68
N GLU A 34 2.76 5.33 -7.86
CA GLU A 34 2.09 5.72 -9.10
C GLU A 34 0.95 4.76 -9.41
N TRP A 35 1.17 3.46 -9.22
CA TRP A 35 0.15 2.44 -9.43
C TRP A 35 -1.06 2.62 -8.50
N ILE A 36 -0.86 2.79 -7.19
CA ILE A 36 -2.00 2.96 -6.25
C ILE A 36 -2.74 4.29 -6.48
N ASN A 37 -2.07 5.30 -7.02
CA ASN A 37 -2.69 6.58 -7.41
C ASN A 37 -3.63 6.46 -8.62
N ALA A 38 -3.49 5.40 -9.44
CA ALA A 38 -4.42 5.11 -10.52
C ALA A 38 -5.79 4.62 -10.01
N ILE A 39 -5.88 4.17 -8.75
CA ILE A 39 -7.14 3.73 -8.13
C ILE A 39 -8.02 4.96 -7.80
N ASP A 40 -9.29 4.88 -8.18
CA ASP A 40 -10.27 5.97 -8.11
C ASP A 40 -10.98 6.12 -6.76
N VAL A 41 -10.66 5.25 -5.79
CA VAL A 41 -11.15 5.29 -4.42
C VAL A 41 -10.01 5.49 -3.42
N PRO A 42 -10.26 6.09 -2.24
CA PRO A 42 -9.27 6.19 -1.16
C PRO A 42 -8.72 4.80 -0.80
N THR A 43 -7.40 4.62 -0.91
CA THR A 43 -6.76 3.31 -0.76
C THR A 43 -5.45 3.39 0.01
N LEU A 44 -5.28 2.43 0.93
CA LEU A 44 -4.04 2.17 1.65
C LEU A 44 -3.44 0.85 1.17
N LEU A 45 -2.12 0.77 1.15
CA LEU A 45 -1.38 -0.49 1.01
C LEU A 45 -0.73 -0.80 2.36
N MET A 46 -1.00 -1.99 2.91
CA MET A 46 -0.53 -2.39 4.24
C MET A 46 0.38 -3.62 4.18
N GLN A 47 1.37 -3.69 5.05
CA GLN A 47 2.16 -4.91 5.29
C GLN A 47 1.56 -5.74 6.45
N GLY A 48 1.89 -7.03 6.51
CA GLY A 48 1.32 -7.95 7.51
C GLY A 48 2.03 -7.97 8.88
N ASN A 49 3.32 -7.63 8.95
CA ASN A 49 4.09 -7.71 10.20
C ASN A 49 5.24 -6.67 10.28
N PRO A 50 5.16 -5.66 11.16
CA PRO A 50 3.96 -5.27 11.91
C PRO A 50 2.88 -4.72 10.97
N ARG A 51 1.60 -4.94 11.28
CA ARG A 51 0.46 -4.44 10.47
C ARG A 51 0.44 -2.91 10.38
N GLN A 52 1.04 -2.37 9.33
CA GLN A 52 1.25 -0.93 9.13
C GLN A 52 1.04 -0.55 7.67
N VAL A 53 0.72 0.71 7.45
CA VAL A 53 0.61 1.28 6.10
C VAL A 53 2.01 1.47 5.50
N ILE A 54 2.21 0.92 4.31
CA ILE A 54 3.39 1.12 3.47
C ILE A 54 3.25 2.38 2.64
N THR A 55 2.07 2.63 2.07
CA THR A 55 1.78 3.84 1.32
C THR A 55 0.27 4.07 1.22
N ALA A 56 -0.12 5.27 0.77
CA ALA A 56 -1.50 5.68 0.58
C ALA A 56 -1.61 6.44 -0.74
N ASN A 57 -2.74 6.29 -1.42
CA ASN A 57 -3.00 7.10 -2.60
C ASN A 57 -3.47 8.53 -2.24
N ARG A 58 -3.42 9.44 -3.22
CA ARG A 58 -3.80 10.85 -3.02
C ARG A 58 -5.21 11.00 -2.44
N ARG A 59 -6.16 10.18 -2.87
CA ARG A 59 -7.55 10.21 -2.38
C ARG A 59 -7.66 9.85 -0.90
N ALA A 60 -6.86 8.89 -0.41
CA ALA A 60 -6.79 8.58 1.01
C ALA A 60 -6.19 9.72 1.83
N LEU A 61 -5.10 10.32 1.35
CA LEU A 61 -4.48 11.47 2.01
C LEU A 61 -5.44 12.66 2.12
N GLU A 62 -6.14 12.97 1.04
CA GLU A 62 -7.19 13.99 0.99
C GLU A 62 -8.35 13.68 1.95
N LEU A 63 -8.82 12.43 1.97
CA LEU A 63 -9.89 11.99 2.87
C LEU A 63 -9.53 12.18 4.34
N PHE A 64 -8.28 11.92 4.71
CA PHE A 64 -7.83 12.01 6.10
C PHE A 64 -7.37 13.41 6.50
N GLY A 65 -7.12 14.29 5.52
CA GLY A 65 -6.49 15.59 5.72
C GLY A 65 -5.07 15.44 6.26
N LYS A 66 -4.30 14.51 5.69
CA LYS A 66 -2.95 14.15 6.15
C LYS A 66 -1.95 14.10 5.00
N GLU A 67 -0.71 14.35 5.32
CA GLU A 67 0.43 14.10 4.45
C GLU A 67 0.90 12.64 4.54
N LEU A 68 1.59 12.17 3.50
CA LEU A 68 2.02 10.77 3.40
C LEU A 68 2.88 10.33 4.61
N HIS A 69 3.80 11.18 5.06
CA HIS A 69 4.69 10.88 6.20
C HIS A 69 3.94 10.74 7.54
N GLU A 70 2.72 11.23 7.63
CA GLU A 70 1.85 11.08 8.80
C GLU A 70 1.11 9.73 8.79
N VAL A 71 1.09 9.04 7.65
CA VAL A 71 0.38 7.78 7.40
C VAL A 71 1.33 6.59 7.31
N GLU A 72 2.49 6.75 6.66
CA GLU A 72 3.48 5.68 6.49
C GLU A 72 4.02 5.18 7.84
N GLY A 73 4.17 3.84 7.94
CA GLY A 73 4.60 3.19 9.17
C GLY A 73 3.57 3.22 10.30
N ARG A 74 2.37 3.78 10.08
CA ARG A 74 1.30 3.83 11.09
C ARG A 74 0.36 2.64 10.96
N ARG A 75 -0.24 2.25 12.08
CA ARG A 75 -1.34 1.28 12.11
C ARG A 75 -2.65 1.98 11.72
N GLY A 76 -3.63 1.23 11.22
CA GLY A 76 -4.91 1.80 10.74
C GLY A 76 -5.56 2.77 11.73
N GLY A 77 -5.69 2.40 13.01
CA GLY A 77 -6.27 3.29 14.02
C GLY A 77 -5.52 4.61 14.21
N GLN A 78 -4.20 4.63 14.02
CA GLN A 78 -3.39 5.86 14.08
C GLN A 78 -3.59 6.73 12.83
N VAL A 79 -3.80 6.10 11.67
CA VAL A 79 -4.15 6.80 10.43
C VAL A 79 -5.52 7.46 10.55
N PHE A 80 -6.50 6.79 11.15
CA PHE A 80 -7.86 7.32 11.33
C PHE A 80 -8.03 8.20 12.58
N ASP A 81 -6.98 8.45 13.37
CA ASP A 81 -7.05 9.17 14.65
C ASP A 81 -8.03 8.54 15.66
N CYS A 82 -8.17 7.22 15.65
CA CYS A 82 -8.96 6.49 16.64
C CYS A 82 -8.34 6.65 18.04
N ILE A 83 -9.12 7.06 19.03
CA ILE A 83 -8.60 7.33 20.39
C ILE A 83 -7.90 6.11 21.01
N TYR A 84 -8.41 4.91 20.73
CA TYR A 84 -7.86 3.64 21.22
C TYR A 84 -6.56 3.24 20.54
N ALA A 85 -6.15 3.95 19.48
CA ALA A 85 -4.87 3.72 18.83
C ALA A 85 -3.69 4.33 19.60
N PHE A 86 -3.96 5.26 20.52
CA PHE A 86 -2.97 6.03 21.28
C PHE A 86 -2.96 5.68 22.77
N THR A 87 -3.67 4.63 23.17
CA THR A 87 -3.51 4.02 24.50
C THR A 87 -2.17 3.29 24.60
N GLU A 88 -1.82 2.84 25.81
CA GLU A 88 -0.58 2.10 26.05
C GLU A 88 -0.48 0.83 25.19
N ASP A 89 -1.57 0.09 25.04
CA ASP A 89 -1.65 -1.11 24.19
C ASP A 89 -1.65 -0.75 22.70
N GLY A 90 -2.38 0.31 22.35
CA GLY A 90 -2.48 0.86 21.02
C GLY A 90 -3.27 0.00 20.02
N CYS A 91 -3.22 0.44 18.75
CA CYS A 91 -4.08 -0.12 17.70
C CYS A 91 -3.86 -1.62 17.46
N GLY A 92 -4.97 -2.36 17.57
CA GLY A 92 -5.03 -3.79 17.36
C GLY A 92 -4.74 -4.64 18.59
N LYS A 93 -4.41 -4.02 19.72
CA LYS A 93 -4.11 -4.67 21.00
C LYS A 93 -5.00 -4.18 22.16
N ASP A 94 -5.40 -2.91 22.14
CA ASP A 94 -6.36 -2.36 23.12
C ASP A 94 -7.65 -3.19 23.18
N SER A 95 -8.28 -3.31 24.34
CA SER A 95 -9.51 -4.10 24.52
C SER A 95 -10.67 -3.63 23.64
N HIS A 96 -10.74 -2.33 23.30
CA HIS A 96 -11.74 -1.81 22.35
C HIS A 96 -11.51 -2.30 20.92
N CYS A 97 -10.31 -2.81 20.61
CA CYS A 97 -10.03 -3.42 19.32
C CYS A 97 -10.64 -4.82 19.17
N GLU A 98 -11.09 -5.50 20.24
CA GLU A 98 -11.74 -6.81 20.16
C GLU A 98 -13.06 -6.77 19.39
N GLY A 99 -13.76 -5.63 19.42
CA GLY A 99 -14.98 -5.39 18.63
C GLY A 99 -14.74 -4.71 17.28
N CYS A 100 -13.48 -4.43 16.91
CA CYS A 100 -13.16 -3.70 15.69
C CYS A 100 -13.20 -4.63 14.48
N LYS A 101 -14.36 -4.70 13.81
CA LYS A 101 -14.59 -5.56 12.64
C LYS A 101 -13.57 -5.36 11.51
N ILE A 102 -13.05 -4.13 11.38
CA ILE A 102 -12.00 -3.81 10.39
C ILE A 102 -10.67 -4.48 10.74
N ARG A 103 -10.27 -4.46 12.01
CA ARG A 103 -9.08 -5.18 12.46
C ARG A 103 -9.22 -6.67 12.14
N ASP A 104 -10.38 -7.24 12.44
CA ASP A 104 -10.62 -8.67 12.24
C ASP A 104 -10.59 -9.02 10.75
N GLY A 105 -11.19 -8.20 9.89
CA GLY A 105 -11.11 -8.35 8.43
C GLY A 105 -9.66 -8.25 7.90
N ILE A 106 -8.86 -7.32 8.41
CA ILE A 106 -7.43 -7.22 8.05
C ILE A 106 -6.65 -8.47 8.51
N ILE A 107 -6.89 -8.95 9.74
CA ILE A 107 -6.24 -10.14 10.28
C ILE A 107 -6.60 -11.37 9.45
N ASP A 108 -7.89 -11.57 9.16
CA ASP A 108 -8.36 -12.69 8.34
C ASP A 108 -7.75 -12.62 6.93
N THR A 109 -7.76 -11.44 6.28
CA THR A 109 -7.10 -11.26 4.98
C THR A 109 -5.64 -11.68 4.97
N PHE A 110 -4.85 -11.26 5.95
CA PHE A 110 -3.43 -11.68 6.00
C PHE A 110 -3.27 -13.18 6.27
N THR A 111 -4.09 -13.72 7.17
CA THR A 111 -3.98 -15.11 7.67
C THR A 111 -4.46 -16.13 6.66
N THR A 112 -5.62 -15.89 6.03
CA THR A 112 -6.29 -16.85 5.15
C THR A 112 -6.21 -16.48 3.68
N GLY A 113 -5.85 -15.23 3.36
CA GLY A 113 -5.91 -14.68 2.01
C GLY A 113 -7.34 -14.30 1.57
N LYS A 114 -8.34 -14.49 2.43
CA LYS A 114 -9.73 -14.14 2.12
C LYS A 114 -9.90 -12.62 2.02
N SER A 115 -10.51 -12.19 0.92
CA SER A 115 -10.90 -10.79 0.76
C SER A 115 -12.19 -10.53 1.52
N HIS A 116 -12.31 -9.34 2.12
CA HIS A 116 -13.56 -8.88 2.72
C HIS A 116 -14.05 -7.65 1.98
N SER A 117 -15.35 -7.60 1.74
CA SER A 117 -15.98 -6.46 1.09
C SER A 117 -16.80 -5.69 2.11
N ARG A 118 -16.62 -4.36 2.14
CA ARG A 118 -17.52 -3.43 2.81
C ARG A 118 -17.75 -3.72 4.31
N VAL A 119 -16.71 -4.15 4.99
CA VAL A 119 -16.70 -4.35 6.45
C VAL A 119 -16.88 -2.99 7.12
N SER A 120 -17.89 -2.87 7.97
CA SER A 120 -18.24 -1.61 8.62
C SER A 120 -18.06 -1.67 10.14
N THR A 121 -17.51 -0.61 10.72
CA THR A 121 -17.39 -0.41 12.17
C THR A 121 -17.57 1.07 12.52
N SER A 122 -17.91 1.36 13.77
CA SER A 122 -17.80 2.71 14.33
C SER A 122 -16.42 2.89 14.97
N LEU A 123 -15.76 4.02 14.73
CA LEU A 123 -14.53 4.43 15.40
C LEU A 123 -14.77 5.72 16.18
N GLN A 124 -14.18 5.82 17.38
CA GLN A 124 -14.13 7.06 18.15
C GLN A 124 -12.91 7.85 17.70
N ILE A 125 -13.11 8.91 16.92
CA ILE A 125 -12.04 9.67 16.25
C ILE A 125 -11.81 11.00 16.94
N GLN A 126 -10.55 11.33 17.21
CA GLN A 126 -10.14 12.62 17.76
C GLN A 126 -9.92 13.65 16.63
N LYS A 127 -10.71 14.73 16.61
CA LYS A 127 -10.49 15.91 15.76
C LYS A 127 -10.62 17.19 16.58
N SER A 128 -9.64 18.10 16.49
CA SER A 128 -9.70 19.44 17.11
C SER A 128 -10.22 19.48 18.55
N ASN A 129 -9.69 18.61 19.42
CA ASN A 129 -10.09 18.42 20.82
C ASN A 129 -11.50 17.82 21.07
N GLN A 130 -12.18 17.32 20.04
CA GLN A 130 -13.44 16.61 20.16
C GLN A 130 -13.29 15.14 19.76
N ILE A 131 -14.00 14.27 20.45
CA ILE A 131 -14.14 12.86 20.10
C ILE A 131 -15.48 12.72 19.39
N MET A 132 -15.44 12.21 18.15
CA MET A 132 -16.63 12.02 17.33
C MET A 132 -16.71 10.59 16.81
N PRO A 133 -17.90 9.95 16.85
CA PRO A 133 -18.12 8.65 16.22
C PRO A 133 -18.13 8.77 14.69
N TYR A 134 -17.30 7.98 14.02
CA TYR A 134 -17.31 7.86 12.57
C TYR A 134 -17.71 6.45 12.15
N ILE A 135 -18.59 6.34 11.15
CA ILE A 135 -18.78 5.07 10.44
C ILE A 135 -17.71 4.95 9.39
N LEU A 136 -16.89 3.92 9.55
CA LEU A 136 -15.87 3.52 8.58
C LEU A 136 -16.33 2.24 7.89
N GLN A 137 -16.26 2.21 6.56
CA GLN A 137 -16.45 1.01 5.75
C GLN A 137 -15.21 0.79 4.89
N VAL A 138 -14.67 -0.43 4.95
CA VAL A 138 -13.49 -0.82 4.16
C VAL A 138 -13.67 -2.17 3.48
N SER A 139 -13.00 -2.35 2.35
CA SER A 139 -12.74 -3.65 1.74
C SER A 139 -11.25 -3.96 1.78
N THR A 140 -10.93 -5.23 2.04
CA THR A 140 -9.55 -5.74 2.14
C THR A 140 -9.32 -6.83 1.10
N GLU A 141 -8.15 -6.80 0.48
CA GLU A 141 -7.71 -7.80 -0.50
C GLU A 141 -6.22 -8.03 -0.36
N LYS A 142 -5.78 -9.30 -0.33
CA LYS A 142 -4.37 -9.65 -0.23
C LYS A 142 -3.71 -9.56 -1.61
N VAL A 143 -2.59 -8.85 -1.70
CA VAL A 143 -1.78 -8.70 -2.92
C VAL A 143 -0.33 -9.04 -2.59
N GLY A 144 0.09 -10.26 -2.93
CA GLY A 144 1.36 -10.81 -2.45
C GLY A 144 1.40 -10.87 -0.93
N ASP A 145 2.44 -10.29 -0.33
CA ASP A 145 2.59 -10.16 1.13
C ASP A 145 1.97 -8.89 1.73
N LEU A 146 1.33 -8.09 0.87
CA LEU A 146 0.66 -6.85 1.24
C LEU A 146 -0.87 -7.03 1.23
N ALA A 147 -1.58 -6.04 1.76
CA ALA A 147 -3.03 -5.94 1.62
C ALA A 147 -3.41 -4.57 1.10
N LEU A 148 -4.26 -4.55 0.08
CA LEU A 148 -5.02 -3.37 -0.33
C LEU A 148 -6.18 -3.18 0.61
N VAL A 149 -6.31 -1.96 1.14
CA VAL A 149 -7.44 -1.55 1.98
C VAL A 149 -8.08 -0.34 1.33
N ARG A 150 -9.27 -0.55 0.76
CA ARG A 150 -10.09 0.50 0.13
C ARG A 150 -11.07 1.03 1.15
N ILE A 151 -11.27 2.34 1.19
CA ILE A 151 -12.23 2.99 2.09
C ILE A 151 -13.44 3.40 1.27
N GLU A 152 -14.59 2.76 1.52
CA GLU A 152 -15.85 3.08 0.82
C GLU A 152 -16.73 4.09 1.57
N ARG A 153 -16.59 4.20 2.90
CA ARG A 153 -17.38 5.12 3.73
C ARG A 153 -16.52 5.66 4.85
N TYR A 154 -16.54 6.97 5.07
CA TYR A 154 -15.88 7.64 6.18
C TYR A 154 -16.66 8.91 6.53
N GLU A 155 -17.61 8.78 7.44
CA GLU A 155 -18.51 9.89 7.79
C GLU A 155 -18.80 9.92 9.29
N ASN A 156 -18.99 11.13 9.81
CA ASN A 156 -19.44 11.38 11.17
C ASN A 156 -20.95 11.07 11.29
N THR A 157 -21.37 10.51 12.43
CA THR A 157 -22.79 10.24 12.72
C THR A 157 -23.45 11.36 13.52
#